data_AF-A0A0Q7B076-F1
#
_entry.id   AF-A0A0Q7B076-F1
#
_cell.length_a   1.000
_cell.length_b   1.000
_cell.length_c   1.000
_cell.angle_alpha   90.00
_cell.angle_beta   90.00
_cell.angle_gamma   90.00
#
_symmetry.space_group_name_H-M   'P 1'
#
loop_
_entity.id
_entity.type
_entity.pdbx_description
1 polymer ?
#
loop_
_entity_poly.entity_id
_entity_poly.type
_entity_poly.pdbx_seq_one_letter_code
_entity_poly.pdbx_strand_id
1 'polypeptide(L)'
;MHTLAQLRAGQLSGITRLDLACGLTEFPREIFDLADSLEILNLSGNQLDTLPDDLHRLTRLRVLFCSDNRFTELPECLGRCGALTMVGFKANRITHVTGAALPPLLRWLILTDNCVSQLPDELGQRPYLQKLMLAGNRLQQLPASLGQCHRLELLRIAANQLSELPQWLLTLPSLSWLAYAGNPLEAQAEAAALNTTTPIDWSHLELQQQLGEGASGVIHQALWQAPGQVARKVAVKLYKGQMTSDGSPLHEMHACITAGRHPNLIEVLGQVAGHPDQQAGLVMALIEPSYRNLAGLPSLASCSRDVYADELRLSAPAALRIAHGIASVAAHLHRQGITHGDLYGHNILCDDQGDCLLGDFGAASFHATTDNLQTRALQRIEVRAFGILLGELLARIEPGLGAQDLAWLQALEARCCQSDVLARPGFDEIEGLLRDHGEGACSRWAL
;
A
#
# COMPACT_ATOMS: atom_id res chain seq x y z
N MET A 1 20.72 13.92 5.82
CA MET A 1 21.61 12.78 6.10
C MET A 1 22.71 13.23 7.02
N HIS A 2 23.00 12.47 8.07
CA HIS A 2 24.13 12.73 8.96
C HIS A 2 25.38 12.03 8.44
N THR A 3 26.55 12.44 8.93
CA THR A 3 27.83 11.85 8.55
C THR A 3 28.44 11.08 9.72
N LEU A 4 29.26 10.07 9.40
CA LEU A 4 30.03 9.34 10.40
C LEU A 4 31.01 10.26 11.15
N ALA A 5 31.53 11.30 10.49
CA ALA A 5 32.41 12.28 11.11
C ALA A 5 31.69 13.10 12.19
N GLN A 6 30.46 13.56 11.95
CA GLN A 6 29.64 14.25 12.94
C GLN A 6 29.36 13.37 14.16
N LEU A 7 29.03 12.09 13.93
CA LEU A 7 28.81 11.12 15.00
C LEU A 7 30.08 10.96 15.85
N ARG A 8 31.23 10.69 15.21
CA ARG A 8 32.53 10.50 15.89
C ARG A 8 33.02 11.74 16.63
N ALA A 9 32.65 12.93 16.15
CA ALA A 9 32.97 14.19 16.81
C ALA A 9 32.02 14.53 17.97
N GLY A 10 31.02 13.69 18.27
CA GLY A 10 30.03 13.93 19.33
C GLY A 10 29.04 15.07 19.02
N GLN A 11 29.01 15.56 17.78
CA GLN A 11 28.17 16.70 17.36
C GLN A 11 26.68 16.36 17.29
N LEU A 12 26.35 15.07 17.38
CA LEU A 12 25.00 14.53 17.29
C LEU A 12 24.39 14.20 18.66
N SER A 13 25.01 14.64 19.76
CA SER A 13 24.48 14.38 21.11
C SER A 13 23.05 14.91 21.27
N GLY A 14 22.16 14.08 21.82
CA GLY A 14 20.76 14.42 22.10
C GLY A 14 19.78 14.29 20.93
N ILE A 15 20.22 13.89 19.73
CA ILE A 15 19.29 13.68 18.61
C ILE A 15 18.36 12.49 18.85
N THR A 16 17.12 12.60 18.38
CA THR A 16 16.14 11.51 18.44
C THR A 16 16.12 10.66 17.17
N ARG A 17 16.68 11.17 16.06
CA ARG A 17 16.74 10.48 14.77
C ARG A 17 18.14 10.56 14.17
N LEU A 18 18.73 9.40 13.89
CA LEU A 18 20.01 9.24 13.21
C LEU A 18 19.84 8.51 11.87
N ASP A 19 20.04 9.23 10.77
CA ASP A 19 20.22 8.65 9.42
C ASP A 19 21.70 8.62 9.00
N LEU A 20 22.24 7.42 8.72
CA LEU A 20 23.59 7.22 8.17
C LEU A 20 23.54 6.31 6.93
N ALA A 21 23.98 6.82 5.78
CA ALA A 21 24.24 6.05 4.57
C ALA A 21 25.59 6.47 3.98
N CYS A 22 26.66 5.91 4.53
CA CYS A 22 28.04 6.30 4.22
C CYS A 22 28.93 5.09 3.92
N GLY A 23 28.32 4.01 3.41
CA GLY A 23 29.02 2.78 3.03
C GLY A 23 29.52 1.98 4.23
N LEU A 24 28.81 2.03 5.36
CA LEU A 24 29.19 1.32 6.59
C LEU A 24 29.32 -0.18 6.34
N THR A 25 30.46 -0.77 6.68
CA THR A 25 30.67 -2.23 6.68
C THR A 25 30.49 -2.83 8.07
N GLU A 26 30.53 -2.00 9.11
CA GLU A 26 30.31 -2.38 10.50
C GLU A 26 29.43 -1.34 11.22
N PHE A 27 28.78 -1.75 12.30
CA PHE A 27 27.98 -0.84 13.13
C PHE A 27 28.90 0.13 13.89
N PRO A 28 28.77 1.46 13.71
CA PRO A 28 29.55 2.44 14.46
C PRO A 28 29.21 2.39 15.95
N ARG A 29 30.19 2.05 16.79
CA ARG A 29 30.01 1.93 18.25
C ARG A 29 29.61 3.26 18.89
N GLU A 30 29.97 4.38 18.30
CA GLU A 30 29.64 5.74 18.72
C GLU A 30 28.12 6.01 18.69
N ILE A 31 27.32 5.19 17.99
CA ILE A 31 25.85 5.27 18.08
C ILE A 31 25.37 5.02 19.52
N PHE A 32 26.10 4.23 20.31
CA PHE A 32 25.77 3.99 21.71
C PHE A 32 25.91 5.23 22.59
N ASP A 33 26.66 6.25 22.16
CA ASP A 33 26.74 7.52 22.88
C ASP A 33 25.42 8.32 22.81
N LEU A 34 24.50 7.90 21.94
CA LEU A 34 23.16 8.48 21.79
C LEU A 34 22.07 7.71 22.54
N ALA A 35 22.43 6.68 23.32
CA ALA A 35 21.50 5.74 23.95
C ALA A 35 20.39 6.40 24.78
N ASP A 36 20.66 7.57 25.37
CA ASP A 36 19.71 8.31 26.21
C ASP A 36 18.66 9.11 25.41
N SER A 37 18.80 9.22 24.09
CA SER A 37 17.96 10.09 23.25
C SER A 37 17.45 9.45 21.96
N LEU A 38 18.20 8.50 21.39
CA LEU A 38 17.92 7.97 20.06
C LEU A 38 16.66 7.10 20.02
N GLU A 39 15.68 7.53 19.23
CA GLU A 39 14.40 6.82 19.01
C GLU A 39 14.30 6.18 17.62
N ILE A 40 14.90 6.81 16.60
CA ILE A 40 14.85 6.36 15.21
C ILE A 40 16.28 6.20 14.69
N LEU A 41 16.65 4.98 14.33
CA LEU A 41 17.92 4.67 13.71
C LEU A 41 17.70 4.17 12.29
N ASN A 42 18.28 4.85 11.31
CA ASN A 42 18.25 4.46 9.92
C ASN A 42 19.68 4.27 9.39
N LEU A 43 20.01 3.01 9.12
CA LEU A 43 21.27 2.54 8.55
C LEU A 43 21.05 1.96 7.15
N SER A 44 20.00 2.38 6.44
CA SER A 44 19.71 1.89 5.10
C SER A 44 20.76 2.36 4.08
N GLY A 45 21.00 1.56 3.03
CA GLY A 45 21.95 1.89 1.97
C GLY A 45 23.42 1.79 2.40
N ASN A 46 23.75 0.78 3.21
CA ASN A 46 25.12 0.49 3.64
C ASN A 46 25.51 -0.95 3.21
N GLN A 47 26.56 -1.49 3.82
CA GLN A 47 27.10 -2.81 3.54
C GLN A 47 27.12 -3.70 4.79
N LEU A 48 26.23 -3.41 5.76
CA LEU A 48 26.13 -4.15 7.02
C LEU A 48 25.60 -5.55 6.78
N ASP A 49 26.16 -6.53 7.46
CA ASP A 49 25.68 -7.93 7.49
C ASP A 49 25.27 -8.37 8.90
N THR A 50 25.63 -7.60 9.93
CA THR A 50 25.40 -7.89 11.34
C THR A 50 25.06 -6.63 12.12
N LEU A 51 24.45 -6.82 13.29
CA LEU A 51 24.23 -5.78 14.30
C LEU A 51 24.87 -6.25 15.62
N PRO A 52 25.30 -5.32 16.48
CA PRO A 52 25.96 -5.69 17.74
C PRO A 52 24.96 -6.33 18.73
N ASP A 53 25.41 -7.35 19.46
CA ASP A 53 24.59 -8.04 20.47
C ASP A 53 24.02 -7.12 21.55
N ASP A 54 24.74 -6.06 21.87
CA ASP A 54 24.37 -5.07 22.86
C ASP A 54 23.51 -3.92 22.30
N LEU A 55 22.86 -4.09 21.14
CA LEU A 55 21.95 -3.08 20.55
C LEU A 55 20.84 -2.65 21.51
N HIS A 56 20.39 -3.54 22.40
CA HIS A 56 19.39 -3.27 23.44
C HIS A 56 19.79 -2.16 24.43
N ARG A 57 21.07 -1.74 24.45
CA ARG A 57 21.53 -0.54 25.17
C ARG A 57 20.87 0.74 24.68
N LEU A 58 20.40 0.78 23.43
CA LEU A 58 19.60 1.88 22.89
C LEU A 58 18.17 1.78 23.44
N THR A 59 18.00 2.08 24.73
CA THR A 59 16.76 1.82 25.49
C THR A 59 15.54 2.59 24.97
N ARG A 60 15.76 3.69 24.24
CA ARG A 60 14.71 4.50 23.61
C ARG A 60 14.44 4.16 22.15
N LEU A 61 15.18 3.21 21.56
CA LEU A 61 15.04 2.89 20.15
C LEU A 61 13.68 2.26 19.84
N ARG A 62 12.89 2.95 19.02
CA ARG A 62 11.53 2.56 18.62
C ARG A 62 11.44 2.13 17.17
N VAL A 63 12.31 2.65 16.31
CA VAL A 63 12.33 2.39 14.86
C VAL A 63 13.75 2.08 14.42
N LEU A 64 13.93 0.97 13.72
CA LEU A 64 15.19 0.59 13.08
C LEU A 64 14.96 0.28 11.60
N PHE A 65 15.71 0.97 10.74
CA PHE A 65 15.79 0.66 9.31
C PHE A 65 17.21 0.25 8.93
N CYS A 66 17.33 -0.88 8.23
CA CYS A 66 18.54 -1.48 7.71
C CYS A 66 18.30 -1.99 6.28
N SER A 67 17.48 -1.28 5.50
CA SER A 67 17.19 -1.66 4.11
C SER A 67 18.42 -1.52 3.23
N ASP A 68 18.48 -2.24 2.10
CA ASP A 68 19.58 -2.14 1.13
C ASP A 68 20.95 -2.34 1.79
N ASN A 69 21.10 -3.50 2.44
CA ASN A 69 22.31 -3.96 3.14
C ASN A 69 22.63 -5.42 2.72
N ARG A 70 23.40 -6.16 3.53
CA ARG A 70 23.88 -7.52 3.22
C ARG A 70 23.45 -8.57 4.23
N PHE A 71 22.44 -8.29 5.06
CA PHE A 71 21.94 -9.22 6.07
C PHE A 71 21.43 -10.53 5.44
N THR A 72 21.89 -11.67 5.95
CA THR A 72 21.42 -13.00 5.55
C THR A 72 20.46 -13.64 6.56
N GLU A 73 20.36 -13.05 7.74
CA GLU A 73 19.45 -13.41 8.83
C GLU A 73 18.88 -12.13 9.46
N LEU A 74 17.68 -12.22 10.05
CA LEU A 74 17.18 -11.13 10.89
C LEU A 74 17.90 -11.19 12.26
N PRO A 75 18.65 -10.15 12.68
CA PRO A 75 19.50 -10.25 13.86
C PRO A 75 18.74 -10.50 15.16
N GLU A 76 19.16 -11.48 15.96
CA GLU A 76 18.48 -11.83 17.22
C GLU A 76 18.57 -10.75 18.31
N CYS A 77 19.55 -9.84 18.21
CA CYS A 77 19.68 -8.70 19.12
C CYS A 77 18.41 -7.81 19.13
N LEU A 78 17.64 -7.80 18.04
CA LEU A 78 16.40 -7.03 17.92
C LEU A 78 15.35 -7.46 18.94
N GLY A 79 15.22 -8.76 19.23
CA GLY A 79 14.23 -9.25 20.20
C GLY A 79 14.50 -8.79 21.63
N ARG A 80 15.73 -8.38 21.93
CA ARG A 80 16.12 -7.80 23.24
C ARG A 80 15.81 -6.29 23.34
N CYS A 81 15.48 -5.62 22.24
CA CYS A 81 15.14 -4.19 22.23
C CYS A 81 13.69 -3.99 22.68
N GLY A 82 13.47 -3.79 23.98
CA GLY A 82 12.14 -3.72 24.58
C GLY A 82 11.22 -2.58 24.10
N ALA A 83 11.79 -1.48 23.58
CA ALA A 83 11.03 -0.35 23.04
C ALA A 83 10.81 -0.42 21.52
N LEU A 84 11.40 -1.41 20.84
CA LEU A 84 11.42 -1.48 19.38
C LEU A 84 10.04 -1.90 18.84
N THR A 85 9.45 -1.03 18.03
CA THR A 85 8.10 -1.22 17.47
C THR A 85 8.11 -1.38 15.95
N MET A 86 9.14 -0.88 15.27
CA MET A 86 9.25 -0.94 13.82
C MET A 86 10.64 -1.41 13.40
N VAL A 87 10.64 -2.43 12.55
CA VAL A 87 11.84 -3.09 12.04
C VAL A 87 11.74 -3.19 10.53
N GLY A 88 12.68 -2.61 9.79
CA GLY A 88 12.71 -2.72 8.34
C GLY A 88 14.06 -3.12 7.77
N PHE A 89 14.05 -4.21 7.00
CA PHE A 89 15.20 -4.83 6.35
C PHE A 89 14.85 -5.13 4.88
N LYS A 90 14.25 -4.17 4.17
CA LYS A 90 13.93 -4.32 2.75
C LYS A 90 15.20 -4.54 1.91
N ALA A 91 15.14 -5.28 0.81
CA ALA A 91 16.24 -5.42 -0.15
C ALA A 91 17.56 -5.87 0.53
N ASN A 92 17.46 -6.98 1.25
CA ASN A 92 18.61 -7.67 1.85
C ASN A 92 18.71 -9.08 1.25
N ARG A 93 19.35 -10.02 1.94
CA ARG A 93 19.50 -11.42 1.52
C ARG A 93 18.99 -12.36 2.62
N ILE A 94 18.05 -11.91 3.43
CA ILE A 94 17.58 -12.63 4.61
C ILE A 94 16.92 -13.93 4.17
N THR A 95 17.42 -15.04 4.69
CA THR A 95 16.91 -16.40 4.46
C THR A 95 16.27 -16.96 5.72
N HIS A 96 16.72 -16.52 6.90
CA HIS A 96 16.29 -17.03 8.20
C HIS A 96 15.75 -15.90 9.08
N VAL A 97 14.60 -16.16 9.71
CA VAL A 97 13.96 -15.29 10.70
C VAL A 97 13.65 -16.15 11.91
N THR A 98 14.36 -15.96 13.02
CA THR A 98 14.10 -16.70 14.26
C THR A 98 13.08 -15.94 15.12
N GLY A 99 12.33 -16.65 15.97
CA GLY A 99 11.43 -16.01 16.93
C GLY A 99 12.14 -15.08 17.90
N ALA A 100 13.43 -15.36 18.20
CA ALA A 100 14.27 -14.53 19.07
C ALA A 100 14.62 -13.16 18.46
N ALA A 101 14.54 -13.01 17.14
CA ALA A 101 14.75 -11.72 16.47
C ALA A 101 13.53 -10.79 16.52
N LEU A 102 12.38 -11.25 17.02
CA LEU A 102 11.13 -10.48 17.02
C LEU A 102 11.00 -9.67 18.32
N PRO A 103 10.96 -8.33 18.27
CA PRO A 103 10.73 -7.51 19.46
C PRO A 103 9.35 -7.79 20.09
N PRO A 104 9.19 -7.64 21.42
CA PRO A 104 7.92 -7.89 22.09
C PRO A 104 6.82 -6.88 21.71
N LEU A 105 7.20 -5.63 21.38
CA LEU A 105 6.27 -4.55 20.99
C LEU A 105 6.17 -4.35 19.47
N LEU A 106 6.57 -5.36 18.68
CA LEU A 106 6.60 -5.26 17.22
C LEU A 106 5.21 -4.91 16.66
N ARG A 107 5.13 -3.77 15.97
CA ARG A 107 3.95 -3.25 15.25
C ARG A 107 4.11 -3.35 13.74
N TRP A 108 5.31 -3.14 13.24
CA TRP A 108 5.58 -3.11 11.81
C TRP A 108 6.88 -3.84 11.48
N LEU A 109 6.78 -4.88 10.66
CA LEU A 109 7.91 -5.64 10.14
C LEU A 109 7.99 -5.52 8.60
N ILE A 110 9.13 -5.08 8.08
CA ILE A 110 9.41 -5.01 6.64
C ILE A 110 10.55 -5.96 6.31
N LEU A 111 10.24 -7.00 5.54
CA LEU A 111 11.20 -7.95 4.96
C LEU A 111 11.00 -8.06 3.44
N THR A 112 10.38 -7.07 2.80
CA THR A 112 10.22 -7.01 1.34
C THR A 112 11.56 -7.23 0.62
N ASP A 113 11.53 -7.95 -0.49
CA ASP A 113 12.69 -8.18 -1.37
C ASP A 113 13.85 -8.85 -0.60
N ASN A 114 13.59 -10.07 -0.13
CA ASN A 114 14.54 -10.93 0.57
C ASN A 114 14.45 -12.36 0.03
N CYS A 115 14.97 -13.34 0.76
CA CYS A 115 14.97 -14.75 0.39
C CYS A 115 14.29 -15.63 1.45
N VAL A 116 13.36 -15.07 2.24
CA VAL A 116 12.71 -15.77 3.36
C VAL A 116 11.80 -16.86 2.81
N SER A 117 12.04 -18.10 3.21
CA SER A 117 11.20 -19.25 2.81
C SER A 117 10.17 -19.65 3.85
N GLN A 118 10.42 -19.32 5.12
CA GLN A 118 9.55 -19.64 6.26
C GLN A 118 9.59 -18.52 7.30
N LEU A 119 8.47 -18.34 8.01
CA LEU A 119 8.37 -17.43 9.15
C LEU A 119 8.19 -18.25 10.44
N PRO A 120 8.71 -17.78 11.58
CA PRO A 120 8.59 -18.46 12.86
C PRO A 120 7.19 -18.32 13.44
N ASP A 121 6.71 -19.33 14.17
CA ASP A 121 5.40 -19.32 14.82
C ASP A 121 5.27 -18.18 15.87
N GLU A 122 6.38 -17.76 16.47
CA GLU A 122 6.44 -16.66 17.44
C GLU A 122 6.02 -15.31 16.87
N LEU A 123 5.93 -15.17 15.54
CA LEU A 123 5.36 -13.98 14.89
C LEU A 123 3.87 -13.81 15.22
N GLY A 124 3.13 -14.92 15.33
CA GLY A 124 1.73 -14.93 15.79
C GLY A 124 1.55 -14.47 17.25
N GLN A 125 2.62 -14.52 18.05
CA GLN A 125 2.63 -14.10 19.45
C GLN A 125 2.90 -12.61 19.62
N ARG A 126 2.91 -11.81 18.55
CA ARG A 126 3.10 -10.35 18.59
C ARG A 126 1.74 -9.65 18.61
N PRO A 127 1.20 -9.27 19.79
CA PRO A 127 -0.17 -8.78 19.91
C PRO A 127 -0.38 -7.39 19.30
N TYR A 128 0.70 -6.68 19.00
CA TYR A 128 0.70 -5.32 18.45
C TYR A 128 0.95 -5.27 16.95
N LEU A 129 1.18 -6.41 16.27
CA LEU A 129 1.50 -6.43 14.85
C LEU A 129 0.34 -5.86 14.03
N GLN A 130 0.62 -4.81 13.27
CA GLN A 130 -0.33 -4.05 12.44
C GLN A 130 0.03 -4.10 10.95
N LYS A 131 1.33 -4.11 10.63
CA LYS A 131 1.82 -4.04 9.25
C LYS A 131 2.93 -5.07 9.01
N LEU A 132 2.71 -5.94 8.04
CA LEU A 132 3.63 -7.02 7.69
C LEU A 132 3.92 -6.99 6.18
N MET A 133 5.15 -6.60 5.83
CA MET A 133 5.58 -6.46 4.43
C MET A 133 6.55 -7.60 4.10
N LEU A 134 6.12 -8.54 3.26
CA LEU A 134 6.83 -9.76 2.89
C LEU A 134 6.88 -9.97 1.37
N ALA A 135 6.53 -8.95 0.58
CA ALA A 135 6.53 -9.06 -0.88
C ALA A 135 7.93 -9.39 -1.43
N GLY A 136 8.04 -10.21 -2.48
CA GLY A 136 9.33 -10.58 -3.07
C GLY A 136 10.17 -11.47 -2.15
N ASN A 137 9.58 -12.57 -1.68
CA ASN A 137 10.27 -13.59 -0.87
C ASN A 137 10.05 -14.98 -1.49
N ARG A 138 10.31 -16.05 -0.73
CA ARG A 138 10.18 -17.45 -1.18
C ARG A 138 9.20 -18.22 -0.30
N LEU A 139 8.23 -17.53 0.32
CA LEU A 139 7.28 -18.13 1.23
C LEU A 139 6.36 -19.09 0.48
N GLN A 140 6.30 -20.34 0.94
CA GLN A 140 5.37 -21.34 0.40
C GLN A 140 4.08 -21.41 1.21
N GLN A 141 4.14 -21.04 2.49
CA GLN A 141 3.02 -20.98 3.42
C GLN A 141 3.24 -19.86 4.44
N LEU A 142 2.16 -19.42 5.08
CA LEU A 142 2.20 -18.54 6.25
C LEU A 142 1.93 -19.38 7.52
N PRO A 143 2.63 -19.13 8.64
CA PRO A 143 2.42 -19.88 9.87
C PRO A 143 1.00 -19.70 10.41
N ALA A 144 0.39 -20.78 10.89
CA ALA A 144 -0.99 -20.77 11.40
C ALA A 144 -1.17 -19.82 12.58
N SER A 145 -0.11 -19.57 13.35
CA SER A 145 -0.11 -18.66 14.50
C SER A 145 -0.44 -17.21 14.14
N LEU A 146 -0.21 -16.77 12.89
CA LEU A 146 -0.58 -15.42 12.43
C LEU A 146 -2.08 -15.14 12.51
N GLY A 147 -2.93 -16.18 12.56
CA GLY A 147 -4.36 -16.02 12.86
C GLY A 147 -4.64 -15.33 14.20
N GLN A 148 -3.67 -15.30 15.13
CA GLN A 148 -3.78 -14.62 16.43
C GLN A 148 -3.50 -13.11 16.35
N CYS A 149 -2.93 -12.62 15.25
CA CYS A 149 -2.61 -11.20 15.05
C CYS A 149 -3.86 -10.40 14.67
N HIS A 150 -4.83 -10.30 15.58
CA HIS A 150 -6.11 -9.60 15.34
C HIS A 150 -5.96 -8.10 15.05
N ARG A 151 -4.79 -7.49 15.28
CA ARG A 151 -4.49 -6.09 14.94
C ARG A 151 -3.83 -5.93 13.57
N LEU A 152 -3.56 -7.02 12.85
CA LEU A 152 -2.94 -6.96 11.52
C LEU A 152 -3.91 -6.29 10.55
N GLU A 153 -3.50 -5.15 10.00
CA GLU A 153 -4.31 -4.33 9.09
C GLU A 153 -3.81 -4.40 7.65
N LEU A 154 -2.49 -4.49 7.48
CA LEU A 154 -1.83 -4.50 6.18
C LEU A 154 -0.90 -5.71 6.07
N LEU A 155 -1.12 -6.53 5.05
CA LEU A 155 -0.32 -7.70 4.72
C LEU A 155 0.09 -7.68 3.23
N ARG A 156 1.40 -7.55 2.95
CA ARG A 156 1.95 -7.73 1.60
C ARG A 156 2.68 -9.05 1.51
N ILE A 157 2.18 -9.96 0.70
CA ILE A 157 2.74 -11.30 0.44
C ILE A 157 2.86 -11.57 -1.05
N ALA A 158 2.78 -10.51 -1.87
CA ALA A 158 2.97 -10.59 -3.32
C ALA A 158 4.34 -11.18 -3.71
N ALA A 159 4.45 -11.78 -4.88
CA ALA A 159 5.67 -12.38 -5.42
C ALA A 159 6.36 -13.33 -4.42
N ASN A 160 5.61 -14.36 -4.02
CA ASN A 160 6.08 -15.48 -3.20
C ASN A 160 5.77 -16.80 -3.92
N GLN A 161 5.77 -17.92 -3.20
CA GLN A 161 5.51 -19.27 -3.71
C GLN A 161 4.24 -19.88 -3.10
N LEU A 162 3.28 -19.04 -2.71
CA LEU A 162 2.04 -19.48 -2.07
C LEU A 162 1.13 -20.16 -3.10
N SER A 163 0.73 -21.40 -2.82
CA SER A 163 -0.27 -22.13 -3.62
C SER A 163 -1.71 -21.91 -3.15
N GLU A 164 -1.88 -21.39 -1.93
CA GLU A 164 -3.18 -21.09 -1.32
C GLU A 164 -3.06 -19.98 -0.28
N LEU A 165 -4.18 -19.34 0.05
CA LEU A 165 -4.29 -18.44 1.20
C LEU A 165 -4.87 -19.22 2.38
N PRO A 166 -4.30 -19.10 3.59
CA PRO A 166 -4.78 -19.84 4.75
C PRO A 166 -6.15 -19.31 5.21
N GLN A 167 -7.01 -20.21 5.71
CA GLN A 167 -8.39 -19.85 6.09
C GLN A 167 -8.46 -18.74 7.16
N TRP A 168 -7.52 -18.72 8.12
CA TRP A 168 -7.50 -17.70 9.18
C TRP A 168 -7.35 -16.27 8.64
N LEU A 169 -6.69 -16.10 7.49
CA LEU A 169 -6.47 -14.79 6.86
C LEU A 169 -7.79 -14.17 6.43
N LEU A 170 -8.71 -15.00 5.94
CA LEU A 170 -10.06 -14.62 5.50
C LEU A 170 -10.99 -14.24 6.66
N THR A 171 -10.56 -14.48 7.90
CA THR A 171 -11.31 -14.19 9.12
C THR A 171 -10.66 -13.13 10.01
N LEU A 172 -9.52 -12.57 9.60
CA LEU A 172 -8.82 -11.58 10.42
C LEU A 172 -9.67 -10.29 10.53
N PRO A 173 -10.03 -9.86 11.75
CA PRO A 173 -11.02 -8.81 11.94
C PRO A 173 -10.52 -7.42 11.52
N SER A 174 -9.20 -7.18 11.61
CA SER A 174 -8.62 -5.87 11.28
C SER A 174 -7.99 -5.81 9.90
N LEU A 175 -7.89 -6.92 9.16
CA LEU A 175 -7.23 -6.91 7.86
C LEU A 175 -8.04 -6.08 6.87
N SER A 176 -7.35 -5.16 6.18
CA SER A 176 -7.95 -4.19 5.26
C SER A 176 -7.21 -4.10 3.93
N TRP A 177 -5.89 -4.20 3.98
CA TRP A 177 -5.03 -4.06 2.81
C TRP A 177 -4.20 -5.32 2.64
N LEU A 178 -4.52 -6.06 1.58
CA LEU A 178 -3.91 -7.34 1.29
C LEU A 178 -3.42 -7.33 -0.16
N ALA A 179 -2.14 -7.67 -0.36
CA ALA A 179 -1.60 -7.93 -1.69
C ALA A 179 -0.95 -9.31 -1.72
N TYR A 180 -1.31 -10.13 -2.70
CA TYR A 180 -0.77 -11.48 -2.89
C TYR A 180 -0.52 -11.83 -4.37
N ALA A 181 -0.56 -10.84 -5.27
CA ALA A 181 -0.27 -11.05 -6.69
C ALA A 181 1.12 -11.65 -6.93
N GLY A 182 1.31 -12.36 -8.04
CA GLY A 182 2.57 -13.02 -8.39
C GLY A 182 2.87 -14.25 -7.55
N ASN A 183 1.85 -14.86 -6.95
CA ASN A 183 1.94 -16.17 -6.33
C ASN A 183 1.32 -17.25 -7.25
N PRO A 184 1.78 -18.52 -7.18
CA PRO A 184 1.19 -19.62 -7.95
C PRO A 184 -0.34 -19.75 -7.84
N LEU A 185 -0.93 -19.34 -6.71
CA LEU A 185 -2.37 -19.34 -6.49
C LEU A 185 -3.16 -18.43 -7.46
N GLU A 186 -2.50 -17.44 -8.08
CA GLU A 186 -3.11 -16.48 -9.01
C GLU A 186 -3.12 -16.96 -10.47
N ALA A 187 -2.30 -17.96 -10.82
CA ALA A 187 -2.08 -18.42 -12.20
C ALA A 187 -3.37 -18.94 -12.91
N GLN A 188 -4.46 -19.15 -12.17
CA GLN A 188 -5.77 -19.50 -12.74
C GLN A 188 -6.57 -18.29 -13.26
N ALA A 189 -6.25 -17.05 -12.84
CA ALA A 189 -6.98 -15.83 -13.20
C ALA A 189 -6.30 -15.00 -14.31
N GLU A 190 -4.98 -15.14 -14.49
CA GLU A 190 -4.15 -14.25 -15.33
C GLU A 190 -4.33 -14.45 -16.86
N ALA A 191 -4.78 -15.63 -17.30
CA ALA A 191 -4.81 -16.00 -18.73
C ALA A 191 -5.85 -15.25 -19.60
N ALA A 192 -6.83 -14.57 -19.00
CA ALA A 192 -7.93 -13.93 -19.74
C ALA A 192 -7.65 -12.46 -20.13
N ALA A 193 -6.72 -11.77 -19.45
CA ALA A 193 -6.52 -10.32 -19.56
C ALA A 193 -5.61 -9.86 -20.71
N LEU A 194 -4.71 -10.72 -21.18
CA LEU A 194 -3.61 -10.35 -22.08
C LEU A 194 -4.01 -10.09 -23.54
N ASN A 195 -5.28 -10.26 -23.92
CA ASN A 195 -5.72 -10.22 -25.31
C ASN A 195 -6.52 -8.96 -25.72
N THR A 196 -6.64 -7.94 -24.86
CA THR A 196 -7.60 -6.84 -25.10
C THR A 196 -7.02 -5.43 -25.15
N THR A 197 -5.72 -5.23 -24.93
CA THR A 197 -5.14 -3.88 -24.96
C THR A 197 -4.57 -3.48 -26.30
N THR A 198 -4.87 -2.24 -26.69
CA THR A 198 -4.34 -1.62 -27.90
C THR A 198 -2.84 -1.36 -27.71
N PRO A 199 -1.95 -1.95 -28.52
CA PRO A 199 -0.54 -1.57 -28.52
C PRO A 199 -0.38 -0.16 -29.10
N ILE A 200 0.40 0.68 -28.42
CA ILE A 200 0.76 2.03 -28.85
C ILE A 200 2.26 2.02 -29.14
N ASP A 201 2.59 2.19 -30.42
CA ASP A 201 3.98 2.26 -30.88
C ASP A 201 4.71 3.43 -30.22
N TRP A 202 5.86 3.13 -29.62
CA TRP A 202 6.76 4.10 -29.01
C TRP A 202 7.13 5.24 -29.96
N SER A 203 7.27 4.97 -31.27
CA SER A 203 7.61 6.01 -32.25
C SER A 203 6.54 7.09 -32.41
N HIS A 204 5.32 6.86 -31.90
CA HIS A 204 4.23 7.83 -31.90
C HIS A 204 4.14 8.66 -30.61
N LEU A 205 5.06 8.43 -29.66
CA LEU A 205 5.09 9.11 -28.36
C LEU A 205 6.30 10.05 -28.29
N GLU A 206 6.04 11.33 -28.04
CA GLU A 206 7.07 12.31 -27.71
C GLU A 206 6.99 12.62 -26.22
N LEU A 207 7.92 12.06 -25.43
CA LEU A 207 8.00 12.34 -23.99
C LEU A 207 8.33 13.80 -23.74
N GLN A 208 7.66 14.38 -22.74
CA GLN A 208 7.84 15.75 -22.27
C GLN A 208 8.28 15.72 -20.81
N GLN A 209 7.77 16.66 -20.00
CA GLN A 209 8.10 16.77 -18.58
C GLN A 209 7.68 15.54 -17.76
N GLN A 210 8.49 15.21 -16.76
CA GLN A 210 8.13 14.25 -15.72
C GLN A 210 7.02 14.84 -14.84
N LEU A 211 5.94 14.07 -14.65
CA LEU A 211 4.80 14.41 -13.80
C LEU A 211 4.98 13.87 -12.38
N GLY A 212 5.65 12.72 -12.24
CA GLY A 212 5.90 12.10 -10.94
C GLY A 212 6.75 10.85 -11.05
N GLU A 213 7.28 10.40 -9.91
CA GLU A 213 8.04 9.16 -9.81
C GLU A 213 7.64 8.44 -8.53
N GLY A 214 7.23 7.18 -8.68
CA GLY A 214 6.85 6.29 -7.60
C GLY A 214 7.80 5.11 -7.46
N ALA A 215 7.44 4.16 -6.60
CA ALA A 215 8.19 2.92 -6.41
C ALA A 215 8.21 2.05 -7.68
N SER A 216 7.09 2.00 -8.41
CA SER A 216 6.94 1.13 -9.59
C SER A 216 7.37 1.75 -10.92
N GLY A 217 7.57 3.07 -11.00
CA GLY A 217 7.83 3.71 -12.29
C GLY A 217 7.92 5.23 -12.26
N VAL A 218 8.21 5.79 -13.43
CA VAL A 218 8.23 7.24 -13.69
C VAL A 218 7.09 7.57 -14.63
N ILE A 219 6.33 8.61 -14.30
CA ILE A 219 5.20 9.10 -15.10
C ILE A 219 5.64 10.38 -15.80
N HIS A 220 5.50 10.41 -17.12
CA HIS A 220 5.79 11.55 -17.97
C HIS A 220 4.52 12.05 -18.65
N GLN A 221 4.43 13.35 -18.88
CA GLN A 221 3.54 13.86 -19.91
C GLN A 221 4.14 13.51 -21.27
N ALA A 222 3.31 13.20 -22.26
CA ALA A 222 3.75 13.00 -23.64
C ALA A 222 2.74 13.57 -24.64
N LEU A 223 3.21 13.87 -25.84
CA LEU A 223 2.34 14.03 -27.01
C LEU A 223 2.22 12.68 -27.71
N TRP A 224 0.99 12.21 -27.89
CA TRP A 224 0.69 11.02 -28.67
C TRP A 224 0.09 11.42 -30.02
N GLN A 225 0.77 11.04 -31.10
CA GLN A 225 0.33 11.28 -32.48
C GLN A 225 0.07 9.95 -33.19
N ALA A 226 -1.16 9.43 -33.07
CA ALA A 226 -1.57 8.26 -33.83
C ALA A 226 -1.66 8.57 -35.34
N PRO A 227 -1.41 7.59 -36.23
CA PRO A 227 -1.49 7.79 -37.68
C PRO A 227 -2.85 8.38 -38.10
N GLY A 228 -2.82 9.53 -38.79
CA GLY A 228 -4.03 10.20 -39.27
C GLY A 228 -4.86 10.92 -38.20
N GLN A 229 -4.37 11.04 -36.97
CA GLN A 229 -5.04 11.76 -35.87
C GLN A 229 -4.25 13.00 -35.43
N VAL A 230 -4.96 13.96 -34.84
CA VAL A 230 -4.36 15.13 -34.21
C VAL A 230 -3.60 14.69 -32.96
N ALA A 231 -2.41 15.24 -32.76
CA ALA A 231 -1.63 14.97 -31.55
C ALA A 231 -2.41 15.39 -30.30
N ARG A 232 -2.45 14.51 -29.30
CA ARG A 232 -3.08 14.77 -28.00
C ARG A 232 -2.12 14.56 -26.86
N LYS A 233 -2.32 15.29 -25.76
CA LYS A 233 -1.53 15.11 -24.54
C LYS A 233 -2.02 13.88 -23.78
N VAL A 234 -1.07 13.09 -23.29
CA VAL A 234 -1.29 11.87 -22.49
C VAL A 234 -0.30 11.79 -21.34
N ALA A 235 -0.56 10.89 -20.40
CA ALA A 235 0.42 10.46 -19.41
C ALA A 235 1.02 9.10 -19.84
N VAL A 236 2.33 8.95 -19.74
CA VAL A 236 3.04 7.69 -20.01
C VAL A 236 3.73 7.25 -18.73
N LYS A 237 3.29 6.14 -18.16
CA LYS A 237 3.96 5.50 -17.02
C LYS A 237 4.92 4.45 -17.54
N LEU A 238 6.21 4.65 -17.31
CA LEU A 238 7.27 3.69 -17.60
C LEU A 238 7.64 2.95 -16.31
N TYR A 239 7.50 1.63 -16.32
CA TYR A 239 7.74 0.81 -15.14
C TYR A 239 9.23 0.53 -14.93
N LYS A 240 9.69 0.57 -13.68
CA LYS A 240 11.09 0.33 -13.31
C LYS A 240 11.22 -0.75 -12.25
N GLY A 241 12.35 -1.46 -12.27
CA GLY A 241 12.68 -2.49 -11.29
C GLY A 241 11.86 -3.77 -11.45
N GLN A 242 12.21 -4.77 -10.63
CA GLN A 242 11.52 -6.07 -10.62
C GLN A 242 10.49 -6.18 -9.49
N MET A 243 10.65 -5.40 -8.41
CA MET A 243 9.86 -5.53 -7.18
C MET A 243 9.64 -4.18 -6.48
N THR A 244 8.43 -3.96 -5.96
CA THR A 244 8.09 -2.85 -5.04
C THR A 244 7.70 -3.40 -3.67
N SER A 245 7.29 -2.53 -2.74
CA SER A 245 6.68 -2.93 -1.46
C SER A 245 5.39 -3.72 -1.61
N ASP A 246 4.68 -3.51 -2.71
CA ASP A 246 3.28 -3.92 -2.90
C ASP A 246 3.15 -5.08 -3.90
N GLY A 247 4.09 -5.20 -4.83
CA GLY A 247 4.13 -6.27 -5.82
C GLY A 247 5.13 -6.00 -6.93
N SER A 248 5.03 -6.74 -8.04
CA SER A 248 5.86 -6.45 -9.22
C SER A 248 5.18 -5.40 -10.11
N PRO A 249 5.94 -4.49 -10.74
CA PRO A 249 5.40 -3.52 -11.70
C PRO A 249 4.59 -4.12 -12.87
N LEU A 250 4.91 -5.35 -13.31
CA LEU A 250 4.18 -6.02 -14.40
C LEU A 250 2.79 -6.49 -13.98
N HIS A 251 2.60 -6.89 -12.73
CA HIS A 251 1.27 -7.24 -12.20
C HIS A 251 0.40 -5.99 -12.07
N GLU A 252 0.97 -4.86 -11.63
CA GLU A 252 0.28 -3.55 -11.68
C GLU A 252 -0.15 -3.21 -13.11
N MET A 253 0.79 -3.35 -14.06
CA MET A 253 0.59 -3.61 -15.48
C MET A 253 -0.78 -4.18 -15.82
N HIS A 254 -0.87 -5.48 -15.54
CA HIS A 254 -1.98 -6.34 -15.92
C HIS A 254 -3.27 -5.96 -15.18
N ALA A 255 -3.19 -5.56 -13.91
CA ALA A 255 -4.35 -5.15 -13.13
C ALA A 255 -4.99 -3.87 -13.68
N CYS A 256 -4.20 -2.83 -14.01
CA CYS A 256 -4.68 -1.61 -14.65
C CYS A 256 -5.39 -1.90 -15.98
N ILE A 257 -4.85 -2.83 -16.76
CA ILE A 257 -5.43 -3.24 -18.05
C ILE A 257 -6.75 -3.99 -17.85
N THR A 258 -6.76 -4.96 -16.94
CA THR A 258 -7.92 -5.82 -16.68
C THR A 258 -9.07 -5.04 -16.07
N ALA A 259 -8.75 -4.06 -15.22
CA ALA A 259 -9.69 -3.10 -14.63
C ALA A 259 -10.62 -2.47 -15.69
N GLY A 260 -10.13 -2.31 -16.93
CA GLY A 260 -10.91 -1.76 -18.02
C GLY A 260 -11.34 -0.31 -17.76
N ARG A 261 -12.48 0.09 -18.32
CA ARG A 261 -12.97 1.47 -18.23
C ARG A 261 -13.99 1.62 -17.11
N HIS A 262 -13.80 2.66 -16.29
CA HIS A 262 -14.74 3.10 -15.27
C HIS A 262 -14.61 4.62 -15.08
N PRO A 263 -15.70 5.37 -14.83
CA PRO A 263 -15.64 6.83 -14.64
C PRO A 263 -14.72 7.28 -13.51
N ASN A 264 -14.56 6.45 -12.47
CA ASN A 264 -13.70 6.70 -11.31
C ASN A 264 -12.34 5.98 -11.39
N LEU A 265 -11.89 5.57 -12.59
CA LEU A 265 -10.54 5.06 -12.83
C LEU A 265 -9.78 5.99 -13.77
N ILE A 266 -8.45 6.05 -13.58
CA ILE A 266 -7.58 6.67 -14.56
C ILE A 266 -7.65 5.84 -15.86
N GLU A 267 -8.14 6.45 -16.94
CA GLU A 267 -8.33 5.72 -18.21
C GLU A 267 -7.00 5.25 -18.78
N VAL A 268 -6.87 3.93 -18.98
CA VAL A 268 -5.78 3.33 -19.74
C VAL A 268 -6.12 3.37 -21.24
N LEU A 269 -5.28 4.04 -22.02
CA LEU A 269 -5.45 4.21 -23.46
C LEU A 269 -4.78 3.08 -24.27
N GLY A 270 -3.72 2.49 -23.72
CA GLY A 270 -3.03 1.37 -24.35
C GLY A 270 -1.68 1.06 -23.69
N GLN A 271 -1.05 -0.01 -24.17
CA GLN A 271 0.26 -0.45 -23.70
C GLN A 271 1.36 0.06 -24.64
N VAL A 272 2.48 0.52 -24.08
CA VAL A 272 3.66 0.90 -24.89
C VAL A 272 4.24 -0.34 -25.57
N ALA A 273 4.45 -0.25 -26.89
CA ALA A 273 5.09 -1.28 -27.70
C ALA A 273 6.34 -0.69 -28.39
N GLY A 274 7.40 -1.49 -28.51
CA GLY A 274 8.61 -1.08 -29.25
C GLY A 274 9.51 -0.08 -28.53
N HIS A 275 9.45 0.01 -27.19
CA HIS A 275 10.39 0.84 -26.42
C HIS A 275 11.85 0.40 -26.69
N PRO A 276 12.80 1.31 -26.97
CA PRO A 276 14.20 0.97 -27.30
C PRO A 276 14.88 0.07 -26.27
N ASP A 277 14.64 0.33 -24.99
CA ASP A 277 15.20 -0.43 -23.87
C ASP A 277 14.31 -1.61 -23.41
N GLN A 278 13.29 -1.99 -24.19
CA GLN A 278 12.31 -3.04 -23.85
C GLN A 278 11.58 -2.78 -22.51
N GLN A 279 11.46 -1.52 -22.11
CA GLN A 279 10.78 -1.13 -20.89
C GLN A 279 9.27 -1.27 -21.06
N ALA A 280 8.61 -1.89 -20.07
CA ALA A 280 7.15 -1.95 -20.01
C ALA A 280 6.57 -0.57 -19.67
N GLY A 281 5.45 -0.21 -20.30
CA GLY A 281 4.78 1.06 -20.02
C GLY A 281 3.30 1.07 -20.39
N LEU A 282 2.57 1.98 -19.75
CA LEU A 282 1.18 2.29 -20.04
C LEU A 282 1.02 3.72 -20.50
N VAL A 283 0.18 3.92 -21.50
CA VAL A 283 -0.33 5.23 -21.90
C VAL A 283 -1.71 5.41 -21.29
N MET A 284 -1.89 6.52 -20.58
CA MET A 284 -3.08 6.84 -19.79
C MET A 284 -3.60 8.22 -20.20
N ALA A 285 -4.88 8.48 -19.95
CA ALA A 285 -5.43 9.82 -20.09
C ALA A 285 -4.67 10.80 -19.16
N LEU A 286 -4.35 11.98 -19.69
CA LEU A 286 -3.74 13.03 -18.87
C LEU A 286 -4.80 13.57 -17.92
N ILE A 287 -4.48 13.57 -16.63
CA ILE A 287 -5.38 14.02 -15.57
C ILE A 287 -5.39 15.55 -15.52
N GLU A 288 -6.57 16.14 -15.31
CA GLU A 288 -6.70 17.59 -15.21
C GLU A 288 -5.95 18.16 -14.00
N PRO A 289 -5.32 19.34 -14.11
CA PRO A 289 -4.56 19.93 -12.99
C PRO A 289 -5.38 20.27 -11.74
N SER A 290 -6.72 20.26 -11.82
CA SER A 290 -7.62 20.46 -10.69
C SER A 290 -7.63 19.28 -9.71
N TYR A 291 -7.26 18.08 -10.17
CA TYR A 291 -7.20 16.89 -9.36
C TYR A 291 -5.95 16.90 -8.47
N ARG A 292 -6.14 16.52 -7.21
CA ARG A 292 -5.08 16.40 -6.21
C ARG A 292 -5.25 15.13 -5.39
N ASN A 293 -4.17 14.63 -4.80
CA ASN A 293 -4.27 13.51 -3.87
C ASN A 293 -5.15 13.91 -2.69
N LEU A 294 -6.10 13.04 -2.33
CA LEU A 294 -7.00 13.24 -1.21
C LEU A 294 -6.24 13.23 0.14
N ALA A 295 -5.16 12.46 0.23
CA ALA A 295 -4.28 12.41 1.40
C ALA A 295 -2.81 12.20 1.04
N GLY A 296 -1.93 12.37 2.02
CA GLY A 296 -0.53 11.94 1.99
C GLY A 296 -0.35 10.55 2.61
N LEU A 297 0.84 9.98 2.40
CA LEU A 297 1.20 8.62 2.85
C LEU A 297 1.08 8.44 4.38
N PRO A 298 0.91 7.20 4.86
CA PRO A 298 0.94 6.91 6.28
C PRO A 298 2.25 7.31 6.96
N SER A 299 2.16 7.74 8.22
CA SER A 299 3.32 8.13 9.03
C SER A 299 3.81 6.98 9.93
N LEU A 300 5.02 7.12 10.49
CA LEU A 300 5.54 6.20 11.50
C LEU A 300 4.61 6.12 12.74
N ALA A 301 3.89 7.21 13.05
CA ALA A 301 2.98 7.28 14.18
C ALA A 301 1.68 6.52 13.91
N SER A 302 1.05 6.79 12.76
CA SER A 302 -0.21 6.16 12.36
C SER A 302 -0.05 4.70 11.94
N CYS A 303 1.16 4.29 11.51
CA CYS A 303 1.52 2.97 10.98
C CYS A 303 0.88 2.64 9.62
N SER A 304 -0.45 2.79 9.54
CA SER A 304 -1.29 2.36 8.43
C SER A 304 -2.36 3.38 8.02
N ARG A 305 -2.51 4.51 8.71
CA ARG A 305 -3.50 5.56 8.35
C ARG A 305 -2.83 6.69 7.59
N ASP A 306 -3.49 7.16 6.55
CA ASP A 306 -3.03 8.30 5.75
C ASP A 306 -2.98 9.58 6.56
N VAL A 307 -2.12 10.49 6.12
CA VAL A 307 -1.98 11.83 6.73
C VAL A 307 -2.62 12.83 5.79
N TYR A 308 -3.65 13.51 6.27
CA TYR A 308 -4.32 14.54 5.50
C TYR A 308 -3.83 15.91 5.95
N ALA A 309 -3.95 16.90 5.07
CA ALA A 309 -3.68 18.29 5.43
C ALA A 309 -4.67 18.77 6.52
N ASP A 310 -4.16 19.49 7.52
CA ASP A 310 -4.93 19.92 8.69
C ASP A 310 -6.10 20.85 8.30
N GLU A 311 -5.91 21.61 7.23
CA GLU A 311 -6.85 22.56 6.64
C GLU A 311 -7.84 21.93 5.65
N LEU A 312 -7.67 20.66 5.25
CA LEU A 312 -8.56 20.02 4.28
C LEU A 312 -9.97 19.93 4.86
N ARG A 313 -10.91 20.62 4.21
CA ARG A 313 -12.34 20.57 4.50
C ARG A 313 -13.09 20.26 3.21
N LEU A 314 -14.08 19.39 3.31
CA LEU A 314 -14.91 18.95 2.19
C LEU A 314 -16.34 19.37 2.45
N SER A 315 -17.02 19.84 1.40
CA SER A 315 -18.48 19.93 1.46
C SER A 315 -19.07 18.52 1.59
N ALA A 316 -20.21 18.39 2.27
CA ALA A 316 -20.90 17.10 2.38
C ALA A 316 -21.20 16.45 1.00
N PRO A 317 -21.68 17.20 -0.02
CA PRO A 317 -21.84 16.63 -1.36
C PRO A 317 -20.54 16.11 -1.98
N ALA A 318 -19.43 16.82 -1.83
CA ALA A 318 -18.13 16.38 -2.37
C ALA A 318 -17.63 15.10 -1.68
N ALA A 319 -17.70 15.04 -0.34
CA ALA A 319 -17.30 13.85 0.40
C ALA A 319 -18.14 12.62 0.05
N LEU A 320 -19.47 12.79 -0.09
CA LEU A 320 -20.37 11.71 -0.52
C LEU A 320 -20.11 11.27 -1.96
N ARG A 321 -19.80 12.22 -2.85
CA ARG A 321 -19.45 11.91 -4.24
C ARG A 321 -18.17 11.07 -4.31
N ILE A 322 -17.15 11.43 -3.53
CA ILE A 322 -15.92 10.64 -3.41
C ILE A 322 -16.25 9.24 -2.88
N ALA A 323 -16.98 9.14 -1.77
CA ALA A 323 -17.35 7.85 -1.17
C ALA A 323 -18.13 6.95 -2.16
N HIS A 324 -19.11 7.51 -2.88
CA HIS A 324 -19.86 6.81 -3.91
C HIS A 324 -18.94 6.38 -5.06
N GLY A 325 -18.10 7.27 -5.59
CA GLY A 325 -17.18 6.97 -6.69
C GLY A 325 -16.21 5.84 -6.35
N ILE A 326 -15.68 5.82 -5.13
CA ILE A 326 -14.79 4.75 -4.66
C ILE A 326 -15.55 3.43 -4.43
N ALA A 327 -16.76 3.47 -3.89
CA ALA A 327 -17.59 2.26 -3.77
C ALA A 327 -17.94 1.67 -5.15
N SER A 328 -18.28 2.54 -6.11
CA SER A 328 -18.65 2.16 -7.48
C SER A 328 -17.48 1.50 -8.22
N VAL A 329 -16.29 2.10 -8.18
CA VAL A 329 -15.10 1.49 -8.81
C VAL A 329 -14.67 0.20 -8.11
N ALA A 330 -14.76 0.11 -6.79
CA ALA A 330 -14.44 -1.13 -6.08
C ALA A 330 -15.42 -2.25 -6.44
N ALA A 331 -16.73 -1.96 -6.55
CA ALA A 331 -17.71 -2.92 -7.06
C ALA A 331 -17.36 -3.40 -8.48
N HIS A 332 -16.95 -2.47 -9.34
CA HIS A 332 -16.51 -2.77 -10.71
C HIS A 332 -15.29 -3.70 -10.75
N LEU A 333 -14.25 -3.41 -9.96
CA LEU A 333 -13.07 -4.27 -9.84
C LEU A 333 -13.43 -5.67 -9.33
N HIS A 334 -14.30 -5.77 -8.32
CA HIS A 334 -14.75 -7.05 -7.76
C HIS A 334 -15.47 -7.93 -8.78
N ARG A 335 -16.31 -7.32 -9.63
CA ARG A 335 -16.98 -8.03 -10.75
C ARG A 335 -16.00 -8.56 -11.79
N GLN A 336 -14.84 -7.93 -11.92
CA GLN A 336 -13.77 -8.38 -12.81
C GLN A 336 -12.79 -9.36 -12.13
N GLY A 337 -13.02 -9.72 -10.87
CA GLY A 337 -12.14 -10.63 -10.13
C GLY A 337 -10.88 -9.94 -9.60
N ILE A 338 -10.91 -8.64 -9.36
CA ILE A 338 -9.77 -7.85 -8.86
C ILE A 338 -10.12 -7.30 -7.48
N THR A 339 -9.23 -7.50 -6.51
CA THR A 339 -9.14 -6.65 -5.31
C THR A 339 -8.01 -5.64 -5.51
N HIS A 340 -8.25 -4.36 -5.24
CA HIS A 340 -7.23 -3.31 -5.39
C HIS A 340 -6.09 -3.46 -4.37
N GLY A 341 -6.43 -3.89 -3.15
CA GLY A 341 -5.47 -4.16 -2.08
C GLY A 341 -4.87 -2.91 -1.42
N ASP A 342 -5.19 -1.71 -1.92
CA ASP A 342 -4.58 -0.44 -1.46
C ASP A 342 -5.55 0.75 -1.54
N LEU A 343 -6.82 0.53 -1.16
CA LEU A 343 -7.80 1.61 -1.07
C LEU A 343 -7.42 2.58 0.07
N TYR A 344 -6.77 3.67 -0.32
CA TYR A 344 -6.24 4.73 0.53
C TYR A 344 -6.53 6.10 -0.07
N GLY A 345 -6.59 7.14 0.77
CA GLY A 345 -6.73 8.52 0.32
C GLY A 345 -5.56 8.99 -0.54
N HIS A 346 -4.33 8.52 -0.28
CA HIS A 346 -3.17 8.89 -1.10
C HIS A 346 -3.18 8.31 -2.52
N ASN A 347 -4.00 7.28 -2.77
CA ASN A 347 -4.23 6.66 -4.08
C ASN A 347 -5.49 7.19 -4.79
N ILE A 348 -6.17 8.16 -4.18
CA ILE A 348 -7.38 8.78 -4.72
C ILE A 348 -7.06 10.22 -5.11
N LEU A 349 -7.22 10.51 -6.39
CA LEU A 349 -7.21 11.87 -6.90
C LEU A 349 -8.63 12.42 -6.85
N CYS A 350 -8.83 13.65 -6.38
CA CYS A 350 -10.12 14.31 -6.41
C CYS A 350 -10.03 15.81 -6.70
N ASP A 351 -11.11 16.38 -7.21
CA ASP A 351 -11.29 17.82 -7.36
C ASP A 351 -12.18 18.42 -6.24
N ASP A 352 -12.48 19.72 -6.33
CA ASP A 352 -13.30 20.43 -5.33
C ASP A 352 -14.78 20.03 -5.34
N GLN A 353 -15.27 19.45 -6.43
CA GLN A 353 -16.65 18.96 -6.56
C GLN A 353 -16.81 17.52 -6.03
N GLY A 354 -15.69 16.86 -5.72
CA GLY A 354 -15.63 15.48 -5.28
C GLY A 354 -15.65 14.48 -6.43
N ASP A 355 -15.44 14.91 -7.68
CA ASP A 355 -15.14 13.98 -8.76
C ASP A 355 -13.79 13.34 -8.45
N CYS A 356 -13.71 12.01 -8.53
CA CYS A 356 -12.55 11.26 -8.06
C CYS A 356 -12.11 10.16 -9.02
N LEU A 357 -10.81 9.89 -9.01
CA LEU A 357 -10.15 8.84 -9.76
C LEU A 357 -9.30 8.01 -8.80
N LEU A 358 -9.53 6.70 -8.79
CA LEU A 358 -8.69 5.73 -8.11
C LEU A 358 -7.51 5.34 -9.02
N GLY A 359 -6.31 5.30 -8.45
CA GLY A 359 -5.08 4.86 -9.11
C GLY A 359 -4.22 3.96 -8.21
N ASP A 360 -3.02 3.67 -8.69
CA ASP A 360 -2.02 2.79 -8.06
C ASP A 360 -2.48 1.35 -7.79
N PHE A 361 -2.41 0.53 -8.83
CA PHE A 361 -2.73 -0.90 -8.75
C PHE A 361 -1.53 -1.75 -8.28
N GLY A 362 -0.51 -1.14 -7.65
CA GLY A 362 0.71 -1.84 -7.23
C GLY A 362 0.46 -3.04 -6.32
N ALA A 363 -0.62 -2.99 -5.54
CA ALA A 363 -1.05 -4.02 -4.60
C ALA A 363 -2.18 -4.92 -5.13
N ALA A 364 -2.69 -4.64 -6.33
CA ALA A 364 -3.87 -5.33 -6.85
C ALA A 364 -3.59 -6.83 -6.98
N SER A 365 -4.61 -7.64 -6.71
CA SER A 365 -4.53 -9.10 -6.78
C SER A 365 -5.78 -9.67 -7.43
N PHE A 366 -5.61 -10.72 -8.22
CA PHE A 366 -6.70 -11.42 -8.90
C PHE A 366 -7.25 -12.56 -8.04
N HIS A 367 -8.57 -12.70 -8.05
CA HIS A 367 -9.30 -13.81 -7.45
C HIS A 367 -10.31 -14.40 -8.45
N ALA A 368 -10.83 -15.59 -8.15
CA ALA A 368 -11.85 -16.19 -8.99
C ALA A 368 -13.11 -15.29 -9.08
N THR A 369 -13.71 -15.19 -10.27
CA THR A 369 -14.98 -14.47 -10.48
C THR A 369 -16.18 -15.28 -10.01
N THR A 370 -16.02 -16.58 -9.82
CA THR A 370 -17.06 -17.43 -9.23
C THR A 370 -17.31 -17.02 -7.78
N ASP A 371 -18.58 -16.83 -7.46
CA ASP A 371 -19.00 -16.50 -6.11
C ASP A 371 -18.81 -17.72 -5.17
N ASN A 372 -17.92 -17.58 -4.19
CA ASN A 372 -17.64 -18.57 -3.17
C ASN A 372 -17.21 -17.89 -1.87
N LEU A 373 -17.06 -18.67 -0.79
CA LEU A 373 -16.75 -18.11 0.53
C LEU A 373 -15.42 -17.35 0.55
N GLN A 374 -14.40 -17.83 -0.16
CA GLN A 374 -13.09 -17.20 -0.23
C GLN A 374 -13.15 -15.87 -1.00
N THR A 375 -13.80 -15.83 -2.16
CA THR A 375 -13.92 -14.62 -2.97
C THR A 375 -14.74 -13.56 -2.25
N ARG A 376 -15.85 -13.93 -1.60
CA ARG A 376 -16.60 -13.03 -0.71
C ARG A 376 -15.71 -12.47 0.41
N ALA A 377 -14.97 -13.33 1.11
CA ALA A 377 -14.13 -12.87 2.22
C ALA A 377 -13.03 -11.89 1.76
N LEU A 378 -12.37 -12.16 0.63
CA LEU A 378 -11.38 -11.27 0.03
C LEU A 378 -11.97 -9.89 -0.30
N GLN A 379 -13.15 -9.87 -0.92
CA GLN A 379 -13.87 -8.63 -1.20
C GLN A 379 -14.24 -7.88 0.09
N ARG A 380 -14.66 -8.61 1.14
CA ARG A 380 -15.02 -8.00 2.44
C ARG A 380 -13.84 -7.53 3.28
N ILE A 381 -12.64 -8.05 3.05
CA ILE A 381 -11.40 -7.47 3.59
C ILE A 381 -11.24 -6.04 3.06
N GLU A 382 -11.38 -5.85 1.75
CA GLU A 382 -11.26 -4.55 1.10
C GLU A 382 -12.38 -3.57 1.48
N VAL A 383 -13.60 -4.06 1.73
CA VAL A 383 -14.71 -3.24 2.28
C VAL A 383 -14.33 -2.55 3.58
N ARG A 384 -13.49 -3.17 4.43
CA ARG A 384 -13.01 -2.51 5.64
C ARG A 384 -12.12 -1.31 5.32
N ALA A 385 -11.25 -1.42 4.31
CA ALA A 385 -10.44 -0.29 3.85
C ALA A 385 -11.32 0.88 3.39
N PHE A 386 -12.42 0.59 2.68
CA PHE A 386 -13.42 1.60 2.36
C PHE A 386 -14.09 2.20 3.60
N GLY A 387 -14.47 1.38 4.59
CA GLY A 387 -15.04 1.87 5.84
C GLY A 387 -14.12 2.85 6.57
N ILE A 388 -12.82 2.56 6.60
CA ILE A 388 -11.79 3.46 7.13
C ILE A 388 -11.78 4.79 6.35
N LEU A 389 -11.69 4.71 5.02
CA LEU A 389 -11.69 5.88 4.15
C LEU A 389 -12.97 6.72 4.36
N LEU A 390 -14.12 6.08 4.52
CA LEU A 390 -15.39 6.76 4.81
C LEU A 390 -15.29 7.52 6.14
N GLY A 391 -14.83 6.90 7.22
CA GLY A 391 -14.61 7.58 8.50
C GLY A 391 -13.64 8.77 8.38
N GLU A 392 -12.58 8.62 7.57
CA GLU A 392 -11.63 9.69 7.28
C GLU A 392 -12.28 10.84 6.48
N LEU A 393 -13.15 10.55 5.50
CA LEU A 393 -13.92 11.57 4.79
C LEU A 393 -14.89 12.30 5.73
N LEU A 394 -15.63 11.56 6.57
CA LEU A 394 -16.60 12.12 7.53
C LEU A 394 -15.95 13.09 8.52
N ALA A 395 -14.74 12.77 9.00
CA ALA A 395 -13.99 13.64 9.89
C ALA A 395 -13.59 15.00 9.27
N ARG A 396 -13.71 15.14 7.95
CA ARG A 396 -13.29 16.32 7.17
C ARG A 396 -14.45 17.07 6.54
N ILE A 397 -15.69 16.61 6.73
CA ILE A 397 -16.87 17.31 6.26
C ILE A 397 -17.03 18.61 7.05
N GLU A 398 -17.28 19.72 6.35
CA GLU A 398 -17.61 21.00 6.96
C GLU A 398 -18.86 20.90 7.85
N PRO A 399 -18.93 21.68 8.95
CA PRO A 399 -20.13 21.75 9.76
C PRO A 399 -21.33 22.14 8.89
N GLY A 400 -22.37 21.30 8.85
CA GLY A 400 -23.54 21.53 8.00
C GLY A 400 -24.27 20.26 7.58
N LEU A 401 -23.61 19.09 7.66
CA LEU A 401 -24.29 17.81 7.46
C LEU A 401 -25.34 17.57 8.56
N GLY A 402 -26.57 17.24 8.15
CA GLY A 402 -27.66 16.96 9.08
C GLY A 402 -27.34 15.78 10.00
N ALA A 403 -27.73 15.86 11.28
CA ALA A 403 -27.40 14.85 12.28
C ALA A 403 -27.90 13.43 11.90
N GLN A 404 -29.02 13.33 11.18
CA GLN A 404 -29.54 12.05 10.68
C GLN A 404 -28.65 11.46 9.58
N ASP A 405 -28.17 12.27 8.64
CA ASP A 405 -27.31 11.83 7.55
C ASP A 405 -25.93 11.44 8.08
N LEU A 406 -25.38 12.22 9.02
CA LEU A 406 -24.13 11.86 9.71
C LEU A 406 -24.26 10.53 10.45
N ALA A 407 -25.34 10.33 11.22
CA ALA A 407 -25.57 9.08 11.95
C ALA A 407 -25.74 7.88 11.00
N TRP A 408 -26.39 8.07 9.85
CA TRP A 408 -26.52 7.03 8.84
C TRP A 408 -25.16 6.64 8.24
N LEU A 409 -24.32 7.63 7.90
CA LEU A 409 -22.99 7.37 7.35
C LEU A 409 -22.06 6.71 8.37
N GLN A 410 -22.11 7.12 9.64
CA GLN A 410 -21.39 6.46 10.73
C GLN A 410 -21.87 5.02 10.96
N ALA A 411 -23.16 4.73 10.77
CA ALA A 411 -23.66 3.36 10.81
C ALA A 411 -23.14 2.53 9.63
N LEU A 412 -23.05 3.10 8.42
CA LEU A 412 -22.45 2.44 7.27
C LEU A 412 -20.95 2.17 7.49
N GLU A 413 -20.21 3.15 7.99
CA GLU A 413 -18.80 3.02 8.40
C GLU A 413 -18.63 1.85 9.37
N ALA A 414 -19.43 1.81 10.44
CA ALA A 414 -19.38 0.76 11.44
C ALA A 414 -19.70 -0.63 10.85
N ARG A 415 -20.65 -0.73 9.91
CA ARG A 415 -20.96 -1.98 9.20
C ARG A 415 -19.80 -2.45 8.31
N CYS A 416 -19.08 -1.53 7.67
CA CYS A 416 -17.91 -1.85 6.86
C CYS A 416 -16.71 -2.28 7.73
N CYS A 417 -16.59 -1.70 8.93
CA CYS A 417 -15.46 -1.90 9.83
C CYS A 417 -15.63 -3.01 10.88
N GLN A 418 -16.78 -3.69 10.89
CA GLN A 418 -17.09 -4.71 11.89
C GLN A 418 -16.18 -5.96 11.78
N SER A 419 -16.08 -6.70 12.88
CA SER A 419 -15.07 -7.75 13.06
C SER A 419 -15.35 -9.05 12.31
N ASP A 420 -16.63 -9.40 12.10
CA ASP A 420 -16.98 -10.54 11.26
C ASP A 420 -16.88 -10.13 9.78
N VAL A 421 -15.84 -10.65 9.12
CA VAL A 421 -15.51 -10.33 7.73
C VAL A 421 -16.70 -10.57 6.81
N LEU A 422 -17.39 -11.71 6.91
CA LEU A 422 -18.45 -12.07 5.96
C LEU A 422 -19.75 -11.30 6.19
N ALA A 423 -19.93 -10.71 7.36
CA ALA A 423 -21.09 -9.89 7.68
C ALA A 423 -20.91 -8.40 7.32
N ARG A 424 -19.77 -8.02 6.72
CA ARG A 424 -19.61 -6.72 6.06
C ARG A 424 -20.44 -6.69 4.75
N PRO A 425 -21.02 -5.54 4.38
CA PRO A 425 -21.75 -5.40 3.12
C PRO A 425 -20.80 -5.53 1.92
N GLY A 426 -21.33 -5.86 0.73
CA GLY A 426 -20.55 -5.82 -0.51
C GLY A 426 -20.54 -4.46 -1.16
N PHE A 427 -19.60 -4.19 -2.06
CA PHE A 427 -19.55 -2.88 -2.72
C PHE A 427 -20.78 -2.59 -3.59
N ASP A 428 -21.40 -3.58 -4.25
CA ASP A 428 -22.67 -3.37 -4.95
C ASP A 428 -23.78 -2.88 -4.00
N GLU A 429 -23.82 -3.40 -2.77
CA GLU A 429 -24.75 -2.96 -1.73
C GLU A 429 -24.41 -1.56 -1.23
N ILE A 430 -23.12 -1.29 -0.94
CA ILE A 430 -22.64 0.02 -0.48
C ILE A 430 -22.91 1.10 -1.52
N GLU A 431 -22.60 0.85 -2.79
CA GLU A 431 -22.86 1.76 -3.90
C GLU A 431 -24.36 2.10 -3.99
N GLY A 432 -25.22 1.07 -3.94
CA GLY A 432 -26.68 1.26 -3.93
C GLY A 432 -27.15 2.11 -2.74
N LEU A 433 -26.69 1.80 -1.54
CA LEU A 433 -27.02 2.55 -0.32
C LEU A 433 -26.59 4.02 -0.41
N LEU A 434 -25.40 4.30 -0.93
CA LEU A 434 -24.89 5.67 -1.08
C LEU A 434 -25.64 6.45 -2.16
N ARG A 435 -25.98 5.82 -3.28
CA ARG A 435 -26.79 6.44 -4.34
C ARG A 435 -28.17 6.83 -3.83
N ASP A 436 -28.87 5.88 -3.20
CA ASP A 436 -30.22 6.10 -2.68
C ASP A 436 -30.24 7.18 -1.58
N HIS A 437 -29.21 7.21 -0.73
CA HIS A 437 -29.04 8.26 0.28
C HIS A 437 -28.77 9.63 -0.35
N GLY A 438 -27.91 9.71 -1.38
CA GLY A 438 -27.57 10.94 -2.08
C GLY A 438 -28.78 11.58 -2.78
N GLU A 439 -29.61 10.79 -3.46
CA GLU A 439 -30.85 11.26 -4.10
C GLU A 439 -31.86 11.79 -3.06
N GLY A 440 -31.99 11.10 -1.92
CA GLY A 440 -32.81 11.54 -0.79
C GLY A 440 -32.26 12.75 -0.02
N ALA A 441 -30.95 13.01 -0.09
CA ALA A 441 -30.30 14.16 0.54
C ALA A 441 -30.35 15.41 -0.35
N CYS A 442 -30.16 15.28 -1.66
CA CYS A 442 -30.26 16.40 -2.62
C CYS A 442 -31.64 17.08 -2.60
N SER A 443 -32.72 16.32 -2.35
CA SER A 443 -34.07 16.89 -2.16
C SER A 443 -34.24 17.66 -0.83
N ARG A 444 -33.38 17.40 0.16
CA ARG A 444 -33.37 18.07 1.47
C ARG A 444 -32.39 19.24 1.56
N TRP A 445 -31.41 19.32 0.65
CA TRP A 445 -30.41 20.39 0.59
C TRP A 445 -30.73 21.47 -0.47
N ALA A 446 -31.80 21.29 -1.25
CA ALA A 446 -32.31 22.26 -2.22
C ALA A 446 -33.39 23.21 -1.64
N LEU A 447 -33.61 23.17 -0.33
CA LEU A 447 -34.50 24.04 0.46
C LEU A 447 -33.67 24.76 1.53
#